data_AF-A0A8F4NWB9-F1
#
_entry.id   AF-A0A8F4NWB9-F1
#
_cell.length_a   1.000
_cell.length_b   1.000
_cell.length_c   1.000
_cell.angle_alpha   90.00
_cell.angle_beta   90.00
_cell.angle_gamma   90.00
#
_symmetry.space_group_name_H-M   'P 1'
#
loop_
_entity.id
_entity.type
_entity.pdbx_description
1 polymer ?
#
loop_
_entity_poly.entity_id
_entity_poly.type
_entity_poly.pdbx_seq_one_letter_code
_entity_poly.pdbx_strand_id
1 'polypeptide(L)'
;MSLSTSLRLLRLLPAISSTATLQFALDEHLIFGTWMGSFLRPHVNITLPTWWTHGGRRWQWILIIGYPLNYLFGILNLVARYDQLQSTGSTIWYVLGLFFSVGHMLFVKMALGRIAAIEKGVPKDNVRVSMGKWLQMNWVRALITDLPAWICWIMAAVSAM
;
A
#
# COMPACT_ATOMS: atom_id res chain seq x y z
N MET A 1 28.21 -10.01 -10.47
CA MET A 1 27.20 -9.14 -11.13
C MET A 1 27.88 -7.87 -11.58
N SER A 2 27.66 -7.39 -12.80
CA SER A 2 28.27 -6.13 -13.25
C SER A 2 27.64 -4.93 -12.54
N LEU A 3 28.37 -3.81 -12.43
CA LEU A 3 27.83 -2.57 -11.87
C LEU A 3 26.56 -2.11 -12.60
N SER A 4 26.52 -2.26 -13.93
CA SER A 4 25.36 -1.93 -14.76
C SER A 4 24.15 -2.79 -14.39
N THR A 5 24.35 -4.09 -14.20
CA THR A 5 23.28 -5.00 -13.75
C THR A 5 22.78 -4.64 -12.36
N SER A 6 23.68 -4.35 -11.41
CA SER A 6 23.29 -3.92 -10.05
C SER A 6 22.47 -2.63 -10.07
N LEU A 7 22.85 -1.68 -10.92
CA LEU A 7 22.13 -0.42 -11.07
C LEU A 7 20.73 -0.65 -11.66
N ARG A 8 20.61 -1.48 -12.70
CA ARG A 8 19.30 -1.85 -13.28
C ARG A 8 18.38 -2.51 -12.26
N LEU A 9 18.91 -3.42 -11.44
CA LEU A 9 18.15 -4.01 -10.33
C LEU A 9 17.68 -2.94 -9.36
N LEU A 10 18.57 -2.04 -8.91
CA LEU A 10 18.19 -0.92 -8.05
C LEU A 10 17.08 -0.05 -8.68
N ARG A 11 17.15 0.23 -10.00
CA ARG A 11 16.13 0.99 -10.72
C ARG A 11 14.75 0.34 -10.68
N LEU A 12 14.71 -1.00 -10.71
CA LEU A 12 13.48 -1.80 -10.68
C LEU A 12 12.87 -1.97 -9.28
N LEU A 13 13.68 -1.86 -8.21
CA LEU A 13 13.22 -2.18 -6.85
C LEU A 13 11.96 -1.41 -6.40
N PRO A 14 11.79 -0.10 -6.66
CA PRO A 14 10.56 0.61 -6.31
C PRO A 14 9.32 0.05 -7.03
N ALA A 15 9.44 -0.34 -8.30
CA ALA A 15 8.33 -0.94 -9.06
C ALA A 15 7.96 -2.32 -8.49
N ILE A 16 8.96 -3.15 -8.17
CA ILE A 16 8.75 -4.49 -7.60
C ILE A 16 8.09 -4.40 -6.22
N SER A 17 8.66 -3.59 -5.32
CA SER A 17 8.15 -3.42 -3.96
C SER A 17 6.77 -2.76 -3.93
N SER A 18 6.53 -1.75 -4.76
CA SER A 18 5.20 -1.11 -4.85
C SER A 18 4.14 -2.03 -5.46
N THR A 19 4.51 -2.93 -6.36
CA THR A 19 3.60 -3.97 -6.87
C THR A 19 3.08 -4.85 -5.73
N ALA A 20 3.95 -5.25 -4.80
CA ALA A 20 3.54 -6.04 -3.63
C ALA A 20 2.58 -5.25 -2.72
N THR A 21 2.85 -3.97 -2.45
CA THR A 21 1.97 -3.15 -1.61
C THR A 21 0.63 -2.83 -2.29
N LEU A 22 0.62 -2.64 -3.61
CA LEU A 22 -0.61 -2.41 -4.38
C LEU A 22 -1.46 -3.69 -4.47
N GLN A 23 -0.82 -4.83 -4.73
CA GLN A 23 -1.49 -6.13 -4.71
C GLN A 23 -2.10 -6.40 -3.34
N PHE A 24 -1.37 -6.10 -2.27
CA PHE A 24 -1.89 -6.25 -0.91
C PHE A 24 -3.14 -5.38 -0.68
N ALA A 25 -3.17 -4.13 -1.16
CA ALA A 25 -4.35 -3.28 -1.05
C ALA A 25 -5.57 -3.84 -1.82
N LEU A 26 -5.32 -4.48 -2.97
CA LEU A 26 -6.35 -5.21 -3.71
C LEU A 26 -6.83 -6.45 -2.95
N ASP A 27 -5.91 -7.24 -2.39
CA ASP A 27 -6.23 -8.43 -1.60
C ASP A 27 -7.07 -8.08 -0.37
N GLU A 28 -6.72 -7.00 0.33
CA GLU A 28 -7.53 -6.44 1.42
C GLU A 28 -8.96 -6.13 0.97
N HIS A 29 -9.13 -5.52 -0.21
CA HIS A 29 -10.45 -5.20 -0.75
C HIS A 29 -11.24 -6.46 -1.10
N LEU A 30 -10.61 -7.42 -1.79
CA LEU A 30 -11.26 -8.64 -2.24
C LEU A 30 -11.61 -9.56 -1.06
N ILE A 31 -10.64 -9.85 -0.20
CA ILE A 31 -10.79 -10.78 0.91
C ILE A 31 -11.65 -10.15 1.99
N PHE A 32 -11.37 -8.92 2.42
CA PHE A 32 -12.16 -8.33 3.51
C PHE A 32 -13.52 -7.82 3.01
N GLY A 33 -13.65 -7.56 1.71
CA GLY A 33 -14.95 -7.34 1.06
C GLY A 33 -15.94 -8.49 1.26
N THR A 34 -15.46 -9.72 1.45
CA THR A 34 -16.33 -10.88 1.71
C THR A 34 -17.18 -10.70 2.98
N TRP A 35 -16.70 -9.97 4.00
CA TRP A 35 -17.46 -9.64 5.21
C TRP A 35 -18.73 -8.81 4.94
N MET A 36 -18.82 -8.19 3.77
CA MET A 36 -20.01 -7.44 3.33
C MET A 36 -21.09 -8.35 2.76
N GLY A 37 -20.74 -9.59 2.40
CA GLY A 37 -21.66 -10.58 1.83
C GLY A 37 -22.84 -10.93 2.74
N SER A 38 -23.96 -11.31 2.14
CA SER A 38 -25.15 -11.77 2.87
C SER A 38 -24.88 -13.07 3.65
N PHE A 39 -24.02 -13.94 3.12
CA PHE A 39 -23.71 -15.25 3.72
C PHE A 39 -23.01 -15.18 5.09
N LEU A 40 -22.27 -14.11 5.39
CA LEU A 40 -21.63 -13.91 6.71
C LEU A 40 -22.48 -13.08 7.67
N ARG A 41 -23.61 -12.52 7.21
CA ARG A 41 -24.46 -11.61 8.01
C ARG A 41 -24.86 -12.16 9.38
N PRO A 42 -25.22 -13.45 9.55
CA PRO A 42 -25.63 -13.96 10.86
C PRO A 42 -24.50 -13.98 11.90
N HIS A 43 -23.24 -14.01 11.45
CA HIS A 43 -22.08 -14.24 12.33
C HIS A 43 -21.14 -13.05 12.43
N VAL A 44 -21.23 -12.10 11.50
CA VAL A 44 -20.26 -11.01 11.32
C VAL A 44 -20.03 -10.18 12.57
N ASN A 45 -21.06 -9.93 13.37
CA ASN A 45 -20.93 -9.11 14.59
C ASN A 45 -20.06 -9.77 15.67
N ILE A 46 -19.91 -11.10 15.64
CA ILE A 46 -19.09 -11.86 16.58
C ILE A 46 -17.73 -12.19 15.94
N THR A 47 -17.75 -12.61 14.68
CA THR A 47 -16.57 -13.14 14.01
C THR A 47 -15.62 -12.06 13.52
N LEU A 48 -16.13 -10.95 12.96
CA LEU A 48 -15.28 -9.92 12.39
C LEU A 48 -14.39 -9.22 13.43
N PRO A 49 -14.89 -8.76 14.60
CA PRO A 49 -14.05 -8.13 15.62
C PRO A 49 -12.93 -9.06 16.11
N THR A 50 -13.27 -10.32 16.35
CA THR A 50 -12.33 -11.37 16.79
C THR A 50 -11.28 -11.65 15.71
N TRP A 51 -11.71 -11.83 14.46
CA TRP A 51 -10.82 -12.07 13.34
C TRP A 51 -9.88 -10.88 13.11
N TRP A 52 -10.37 -9.64 13.22
CA TRP A 52 -9.52 -8.47 13.01
C TRP A 52 -8.45 -8.32 14.10
N THR A 53 -8.85 -8.53 15.36
CA THR A 53 -7.94 -8.43 16.52
C THR A 53 -6.77 -9.42 16.44
N HIS A 54 -7.02 -10.64 15.95
CA HIS A 54 -5.99 -11.69 15.89
C HIS A 54 -5.34 -11.83 14.49
N GLY A 55 -6.16 -11.86 13.44
CA GLY A 55 -5.77 -12.02 12.05
C GLY A 55 -5.28 -10.72 11.43
N GLY A 56 -6.04 -9.63 11.57
CA GLY A 56 -5.68 -8.32 11.00
C GLY A 56 -4.32 -7.82 11.47
N ARG A 57 -3.96 -8.07 12.73
CA ARG A 57 -2.63 -7.75 13.29
C ARG A 57 -1.46 -8.47 12.58
N ARG A 58 -1.68 -9.61 11.95
CA ARG A 58 -0.62 -10.32 11.20
C ARG A 58 -0.41 -9.70 9.82
N TRP A 59 -1.48 -9.21 9.21
CA TRP A 59 -1.48 -8.63 7.86
C TRP A 59 -0.74 -7.28 7.82
N GLN A 60 -0.75 -6.53 8.92
CA GLN A 60 -0.09 -5.21 8.99
C GLN A 60 1.43 -5.25 8.72
N TRP A 61 2.10 -6.40 8.91
CA TRP A 61 3.55 -6.50 8.68
C TRP A 61 3.94 -6.22 7.24
N ILE A 62 3.06 -6.53 6.28
CA ILE A 62 3.27 -6.19 4.87
C ILE A 62 3.34 -4.67 4.69
N LEU A 63 2.51 -3.90 5.40
CA LEU A 63 2.53 -2.44 5.35
C LEU A 63 3.74 -1.87 6.10
N ILE A 64 4.04 -2.39 7.29
CA ILE A 64 5.15 -1.93 8.14
C ILE A 64 6.50 -2.11 7.45
N ILE A 65 6.67 -3.16 6.62
CA ILE A 65 7.91 -3.40 5.89
C ILE A 65 7.85 -2.80 4.48
N GLY A 66 6.74 -3.00 3.77
CA GLY A 66 6.61 -2.63 2.36
C GLY A 66 6.78 -1.15 2.07
N TYR A 67 6.13 -0.27 2.84
CA TYR A 67 6.23 1.18 2.60
C TYR A 67 7.62 1.74 2.91
N PRO A 68 8.27 1.42 4.05
CA PRO A 68 9.66 1.80 4.26
C PRO A 68 10.62 1.31 3.18
N LEU A 69 10.41 0.12 2.62
CA LEU A 69 11.19 -0.36 1.48
C LEU A 69 10.96 0.49 0.23
N ASN A 70 9.71 0.84 -0.09
CA ASN A 70 9.40 1.74 -1.20
C ASN A 70 10.16 3.08 -1.05
N TYR A 71 10.18 3.63 0.17
CA TYR A 71 10.87 4.89 0.46
C TYR A 71 12.38 4.76 0.31
N LEU A 72 12.96 3.72 0.92
CA LEU A 72 14.38 3.45 0.85
C LEU A 72 14.83 3.29 -0.60
N PHE A 73 14.13 2.46 -1.39
CA PHE A 73 14.50 2.23 -2.79
C PHE A 73 14.28 3.48 -3.64
N GLY A 74 13.21 4.25 -3.41
CA GLY A 74 13.00 5.53 -4.08
C GLY A 74 14.13 6.53 -3.80
N ILE A 75 14.51 6.70 -2.54
CA ILE A 75 15.60 7.59 -2.12
C ILE A 75 16.95 7.12 -2.66
N LEU A 76 17.26 5.82 -2.59
CA LEU A 76 18.50 5.26 -3.14
C LEU A 76 18.61 5.53 -4.65
N ASN A 77 17.49 5.46 -5.38
CA ASN A 77 17.47 5.81 -6.79
C ASN A 77 17.74 7.30 -7.05
N LEU A 78 17.26 8.19 -6.18
CA LEU A 78 17.49 9.63 -6.31
C LEU A 78 18.93 10.04 -5.98
N VAL A 79 19.72 9.22 -5.28
CA VAL A 79 21.12 9.53 -4.95
C VAL A 79 22.13 8.74 -5.78
N ALA A 80 21.81 7.50 -6.17
CA ALA A 80 22.73 6.66 -6.93
C ALA A 80 22.77 7.09 -8.41
N ARG A 81 23.97 7.43 -8.92
CA ARG A 81 24.19 7.86 -10.31
C ARG A 81 23.18 8.93 -10.74
N TYR A 82 23.06 9.97 -9.90
CA TYR A 82 22.07 11.04 -10.08
C TYR A 82 22.26 11.78 -11.42
N ASP A 83 23.49 11.96 -11.85
CA ASP A 83 23.87 12.50 -13.16
C ASP A 83 23.24 11.70 -14.31
N GLN A 84 23.33 10.37 -14.27
CA GLN A 84 22.69 9.49 -15.24
C GLN A 84 21.16 9.57 -15.16
N LEU A 85 20.61 9.69 -13.96
CA LEU A 85 19.16 9.81 -13.76
C LEU A 85 18.60 11.14 -14.30
N GLN A 86 19.38 12.21 -14.16
CA GLN A 86 19.04 13.52 -14.74
C GLN A 86 19.12 13.48 -16.26
N SER A 87 20.13 12.84 -16.83
CA SER A 87 20.30 12.78 -18.29
C SER A 87 19.17 12.02 -18.99
N THR A 88 18.51 11.07 -18.30
CA THR A 88 17.34 10.36 -18.83
C THR A 88 16.01 11.06 -18.52
N GLY A 89 16.01 12.12 -17.72
CA GLY A 89 14.78 12.77 -17.24
C GLY A 89 13.98 11.94 -16.23
N SER A 90 14.52 10.81 -15.75
CA SER A 90 13.80 9.89 -14.87
C SER A 90 13.63 10.40 -13.43
N THR A 91 14.39 11.43 -13.05
CA THR A 91 14.34 12.02 -11.70
C THR A 91 12.93 12.43 -11.30
N ILE A 92 12.15 13.06 -12.20
CA ILE A 92 10.79 13.50 -11.87
C ILE A 92 9.88 12.32 -11.54
N TRP A 93 10.02 11.19 -12.24
CA TRP A 93 9.23 10.00 -11.99
C TRP A 93 9.57 9.37 -10.64
N TYR A 94 10.85 9.33 -10.25
CA TYR A 94 11.22 8.87 -8.91
C TYR A 94 10.71 9.80 -7.81
N VAL A 95 10.76 11.11 -8.03
CA VAL A 95 10.22 12.09 -7.06
C VAL A 95 8.71 11.94 -6.91
N LEU A 96 7.96 11.83 -8.01
CA LEU A 96 6.51 11.64 -7.97
C LEU A 96 6.12 10.30 -7.34
N GLY A 97 6.83 9.23 -7.68
CA GLY A 97 6.64 7.92 -7.03
C GLY A 97 6.81 8.00 -5.52
N LEU A 98 7.85 8.69 -5.05
CA LEU A 98 8.11 8.89 -3.63
C LEU A 98 7.01 9.73 -2.99
N PHE A 99 6.63 10.84 -3.63
CA PHE A 99 5.57 11.74 -3.19
C PHE A 99 4.25 10.98 -2.96
N PHE A 100 3.78 10.23 -3.96
CA PHE A 100 2.54 9.46 -3.84
C PHE A 100 2.66 8.33 -2.80
N SER A 101 3.81 7.66 -2.73
CA SER A 101 4.03 6.59 -1.75
C SER A 101 4.05 7.12 -0.31
N VAL A 102 4.61 8.31 -0.07
CA VAL A 102 4.54 8.99 1.23
C VAL A 102 3.11 9.49 1.51
N GLY A 103 2.38 9.89 0.48
CA GLY A 103 0.96 10.26 0.55
C GLY A 103 0.07 9.20 1.22
N HIS A 104 0.45 7.91 1.14
CA HIS A 104 -0.19 6.82 1.88
C HIS A 104 -0.31 7.14 3.38
N MET A 105 0.72 7.76 3.96
CA MET A 105 0.81 8.02 5.40
C MET A 105 -0.25 9.01 5.90
N LEU A 106 -0.83 9.82 5.00
CA LEU A 106 -1.95 10.72 5.33
C LEU A 106 -3.20 9.95 5.80
N PHE A 107 -3.33 8.68 5.44
CA PHE A 107 -4.47 7.83 5.80
C PHE A 107 -4.29 7.06 7.10
N VAL A 108 -3.09 7.03 7.70
CA VAL A 108 -2.77 6.17 8.85
C VAL A 108 -3.71 6.42 10.03
N LYS A 109 -3.90 7.69 10.43
CA LYS A 109 -4.79 8.02 11.55
C LYS A 109 -6.24 7.58 11.29
N MET A 110 -6.71 7.75 10.05
CA MET A 110 -8.06 7.31 9.66
C MET A 110 -8.16 5.79 9.68
N ALA A 111 -7.18 5.08 9.13
CA ALA A 111 -7.12 3.63 9.10
C ALA A 111 -7.15 3.04 10.51
N LEU A 112 -6.30 3.52 11.41
CA LEU A 112 -6.27 3.07 12.82
C LEU A 112 -7.60 3.30 13.53
N GLY A 113 -8.23 4.47 13.32
CA GLY A 113 -9.54 4.75 13.90
C GLY A 113 -10.64 3.82 13.39
N ARG A 114 -10.60 3.44 12.11
CA ARG A 114 -11.56 2.49 11.50
C ARG A 114 -11.30 1.05 11.95
N ILE A 115 -10.03 0.64 12.05
CA ILE A 115 -9.61 -0.65 12.61
C ILE A 115 -10.12 -0.79 14.04
N ALA A 116 -9.88 0.21 14.89
CA ALA A 116 -10.34 0.19 16.27
C ALA A 116 -11.88 0.09 16.38
N ALA A 117 -12.62 0.69 15.44
CA ALA A 117 -14.08 0.55 15.41
C ALA A 117 -14.51 -0.88 15.03
N ILE A 118 -13.80 -1.54 14.10
CA ILE A 118 -14.05 -2.94 13.73
C ILE A 118 -13.73 -3.87 14.90
N GLU A 119 -12.55 -3.72 15.51
CA GLU A 119 -12.10 -4.54 16.65
C GLU A 119 -13.01 -4.40 17.87
N LYS A 120 -13.61 -3.23 18.08
CA LYS A 120 -14.57 -2.97 19.15
C LYS A 120 -16.01 -3.30 18.78
N GLY A 121 -16.27 -3.79 17.57
CA GLY A 121 -17.63 -4.11 17.12
C GLY A 121 -18.57 -2.90 17.05
N VAL A 122 -18.06 -1.72 16.67
CA VAL A 122 -18.82 -0.47 16.58
C VAL A 122 -19.30 -0.24 15.15
N PRO A 123 -20.55 0.21 14.91
CA PRO A 123 -21.64 0.28 15.86
C PRO A 123 -22.05 -1.13 16.32
N LYS A 124 -22.51 -1.22 17.57
CA LYS A 124 -22.98 -2.48 18.15
C LYS A 124 -24.06 -3.10 17.26
N ASP A 125 -23.98 -4.41 17.09
CA ASP A 125 -24.89 -5.21 16.26
C ASP A 125 -24.88 -4.88 14.75
N ASN A 126 -23.96 -4.01 14.28
CA ASN A 126 -23.79 -3.73 12.85
C ASN A 126 -22.35 -3.32 12.50
N VAL A 127 -21.37 -4.14 12.89
CA VAL A 127 -19.94 -3.88 12.64
C VAL A 127 -19.59 -3.72 11.15
N ARG A 128 -20.43 -4.26 10.25
CA ARG A 128 -20.27 -4.11 8.79
C ARG A 128 -20.27 -2.66 8.32
N VAL A 129 -20.91 -1.75 9.06
CA VAL A 129 -20.84 -0.31 8.75
C VAL A 129 -19.40 0.19 8.87
N SER A 130 -18.68 -0.21 9.91
CA SER A 130 -17.26 0.16 10.07
C SER A 130 -16.38 -0.55 9.06
N MET A 131 -16.69 -1.81 8.75
CA MET A 131 -16.01 -2.57 7.70
C MET A 131 -16.12 -1.91 6.32
N GLY A 132 -17.34 -1.51 5.93
CA GLY A 132 -17.58 -0.80 4.66
C GLY A 132 -16.84 0.53 4.61
N LYS A 133 -16.83 1.29 5.70
CA LYS A 133 -16.06 2.55 5.80
C LYS A 133 -14.55 2.32 5.68
N TRP A 134 -14.04 1.24 6.26
CA TRP A 134 -12.63 0.87 6.12
C TRP A 134 -12.31 0.48 4.67
N LEU A 135 -13.13 -0.35 4.03
CA LEU A 135 -12.94 -0.77 2.62
C LEU A 135 -12.96 0.42 1.66
N GLN A 136 -13.91 1.34 1.84
CA GLN A 136 -14.01 2.54 1.04
C GLN A 136 -12.74 3.40 1.18
N MET A 137 -12.29 3.62 2.42
CA MET A 137 -11.06 4.36 2.69
C MET A 137 -9.84 3.67 2.09
N ASN A 138 -9.70 2.35 2.28
CA ASN A 138 -8.61 1.55 1.75
C ASN A 138 -8.51 1.66 0.23
N TRP A 139 -9.66 1.57 -0.45
CA TRP A 139 -9.74 1.65 -1.90
C TRP A 139 -9.43 3.06 -2.42
N VAL A 140 -10.01 4.09 -1.80
CA VAL A 140 -9.71 5.49 -2.16
C VAL A 140 -8.22 5.79 -1.98
N ARG A 141 -7.63 5.39 -0.83
CA ARG A 141 -6.19 5.51 -0.59
C ARG A 141 -5.40 4.83 -1.71
N ALA A 142 -5.67 3.56 -1.97
CA ALA A 142 -4.95 2.79 -2.98
C ALA A 142 -5.00 3.46 -4.36
N LEU A 143 -6.16 4.01 -4.76
CA LEU A 143 -6.33 4.69 -6.04
C LEU A 143 -5.61 6.03 -6.15
N ILE A 144 -5.43 6.77 -5.05
CA ILE A 144 -4.82 8.11 -5.09
C ILE A 144 -3.37 8.16 -4.62
N THR A 145 -2.89 7.12 -3.92
CA THR A 145 -1.51 7.01 -3.43
C THR A 145 -0.78 5.85 -4.08
N ASP A 146 -1.28 4.64 -3.91
CA ASP A 146 -0.51 3.42 -4.18
C ASP A 146 -0.42 3.12 -5.69
N LEU A 147 -1.54 3.27 -6.42
CA LEU A 147 -1.60 3.11 -7.87
C LEU A 147 -0.82 4.21 -8.62
N PRO A 148 -0.98 5.52 -8.30
CA PRO A 148 -0.15 6.55 -8.91
C PRO A 148 1.34 6.38 -8.63
N ALA A 149 1.71 5.98 -7.40
CA ALA A 149 3.10 5.67 -7.06
C ALA A 149 3.64 4.52 -7.93
N TRP A 150 2.89 3.43 -8.05
CA TRP A 150 3.24 2.27 -8.87
C TRP A 150 3.46 2.65 -10.35
N ILE A 151 2.56 3.44 -10.94
CA ILE A 151 2.72 3.96 -12.31
C ILE A 151 4.01 4.78 -12.42
N CYS A 152 4.24 5.70 -11.48
CA CYS A 152 5.45 6.53 -11.48
C CYS A 152 6.72 5.68 -11.36
N TRP A 153 6.73 4.64 -10.53
CA TRP A 153 7.89 3.75 -10.38
C TRP A 153 8.17 2.92 -11.64
N ILE A 154 7.14 2.47 -12.35
CA ILE A 154 7.32 1.81 -13.64
C ILE A 154 7.91 2.77 -14.66
N MET A 155 7.34 3.97 -14.78
CA MET A 155 7.86 4.99 -15.71
C MET A 155 9.29 5.40 -15.35
N ALA A 156 9.59 5.52 -14.06
CA ALA A 156 10.93 5.79 -13.55
C ALA A 156 11.92 4.70 -13.97
N ALA A 157 11.57 3.43 -13.76
CA ALA A 157 12.43 2.31 -14.12
C ALA A 157 12.64 2.21 -15.65
N VAL A 158 11.56 2.29 -16.44
CA VAL A 158 11.62 2.20 -17.91
C VAL A 158 12.45 3.33 -18.50
N SER A 159 12.34 4.55 -17.98
CA SER A 159 13.12 5.69 -18.47
C SER A 159 14.57 5.71 -18.00
N ALA A 160 14.90 5.10 -16.86
CA ALA A 160 16.24 5.16 -16.27
C ALA A 160 17.19 4.04 -16.73
N MET A 161 16.68 3.06 -17.49
CA MET A 161 17.42 1.89 -17.97
C MET A 161 17.92 2.06 -19.40
#